data_AF-A0A0A0V6Z3-F1
#
_entry.id   AF-A0A0A0V6Z3-F1
#
_cell.length_a   1.000
_cell.length_b   1.000
_cell.length_c   1.000
_cell.angle_alpha   90.00
_cell.angle_beta   90.00
_cell.angle_gamma   90.00
#
_symmetry.space_group_name_H-M   'P 1'
#
loop_
_entity.id
_entity.type
_entity.pdbx_description
1 polymer ?
#
loop_
_entity_poly.entity_id
_entity_poly.type
_entity_poly.pdbx_seq_one_letter_code
_entity_poly.pdbx_strand_id
1 'polypeptide(L)' 'IEGCDVEGSHINVGDTFAGTNPCVKWTCDANGSTSGVGCTVPVCEDGKKLNEGPAKPFPDCCPTKCV' A
#
# COMPACT_ATOMS: atom_id res chain seq x y z
N ILE A 1 13.75 8.65 18.28
CA ILE A 1 13.84 8.99 16.85
C ILE A 1 12.40 9.12 16.41
N GLU A 2 11.98 10.31 15.97
CA GLU A 2 10.60 10.51 15.49
C GLU A 2 10.49 9.86 14.10
N GLY A 3 9.58 8.91 13.96
CA GLY A 3 9.45 8.09 12.76
C GLY A 3 8.42 6.98 12.94
N CYS A 4 8.20 6.21 11.88
CA CYS A 4 7.20 5.16 11.84
C CYS A 4 7.84 3.84 11.41
N ASP A 5 7.43 2.75 12.06
CA ASP A 5 7.84 1.39 11.68
C ASP A 5 6.77 0.78 10.76
N VAL A 6 7.15 0.51 9.50
CA VAL A 6 6.28 0.00 8.44
C VAL A 6 6.95 -1.19 7.77
N GLU A 7 6.30 -2.35 7.77
CA GLU A 7 6.83 -3.60 7.18
C GLU A 7 8.28 -3.93 7.63
N GLY A 8 8.61 -3.63 8.89
CA GLY A 8 9.96 -3.83 9.44
C GLY A 8 11.01 -2.80 9.02
N SER A 9 10.61 -1.77 8.26
CA SER A 9 11.42 -0.61 7.91
C SER A 9 11.06 0.60 8.77
N HIS A 10 12.05 1.34 9.25
CA HIS A 10 11.85 2.61 9.93
C HIS A 10 11.95 3.76 8.93
N ILE A 11 10.92 4.61 8.85
CA ILE A 11 10.90 5.81 7.99
C ILE A 11 10.73 7.07 8.84
N ASN A 12 11.28 8.20 8.40
CA ASN A 12 11.15 9.46 9.13
C ASN A 12 9.76 10.06 8.93
N VAL A 13 9.37 10.95 9.84
CA VAL A 13 8.19 11.80 9.65
C VAL A 13 8.27 12.57 8.32
N GLY A 14 7.19 12.54 7.54
CA GLY A 14 7.09 13.14 6.22
C GLY A 14 7.54 12.22 5.07
N ASP A 15 8.26 11.14 5.36
CA ASP A 15 8.66 10.16 4.35
C ASP A 15 7.51 9.22 3.98
N THR A 16 7.65 8.62 2.80
CA THR A 16 6.73 7.58 2.31
C THR A 16 7.43 6.25 2.12
N PHE A 17 6.70 5.16 2.30
CA PHE A 17 7.16 3.80 2.07
C PHE A 17 6.22 3.07 1.09
N ALA A 18 6.82 2.39 0.11
CA ALA A 18 6.09 1.56 -0.85
C ALA A 18 5.84 0.18 -0.22
N GLY A 19 4.65 0.00 0.38
CA GLY A 19 4.25 -1.26 1.00
C GLY A 19 4.06 -2.37 -0.02
N THR A 20 4.34 -3.59 0.43
CA THR A 20 4.26 -4.82 -0.37
C THR A 20 3.06 -5.66 0.05
N ASN A 21 2.70 -5.65 1.33
CA ASN A 21 1.56 -6.37 1.88
C ASN A 21 1.08 -5.74 3.21
N PRO A 22 0.01 -4.92 3.20
CA PRO A 22 -0.89 -4.66 2.07
C PRO A 22 -0.25 -3.76 1.00
N CYS A 23 -0.72 -3.88 -0.25
CA CYS A 23 -0.26 -3.04 -1.37
C CYS A 23 -0.74 -1.59 -1.21
N VAL A 24 0.03 -0.82 -0.45
CA VAL A 24 -0.34 0.52 0.03
C VAL A 24 0.91 1.40 0.01
N LYS A 25 0.76 2.67 -0.37
CA LYS A 25 1.78 3.68 -0.08
C LYS A 25 1.54 4.22 1.32
N TRP A 26 2.47 3.95 2.22
CA TRP A 26 2.46 4.49 3.58
C TRP A 26 3.11 5.86 3.61
N THR A 27 2.62 6.74 4.47
CA THR A 27 3.20 8.04 4.80
C THR A 27 3.32 8.12 6.31
N CYS A 28 4.48 8.52 6.83
CA CYS A 28 4.65 8.76 8.26
C CYS A 28 4.21 10.18 8.60
N ASP A 29 3.16 10.30 9.39
CA ASP A 29 2.57 11.57 9.78
C ASP A 29 3.34 12.21 10.96
N ALA A 30 3.16 13.51 11.17
CA ALA A 30 3.91 14.30 12.15
C ALA A 30 3.73 13.88 13.62
N ASN A 31 2.66 13.16 13.93
CA ASN A 31 2.37 12.58 15.25
C ASN A 31 2.97 11.17 15.42
N GLY A 32 3.74 10.66 14.45
CA GLY A 32 4.26 9.29 14.44
C GLY A 32 3.22 8.23 14.08
N SER A 33 2.04 8.61 13.58
CA SER A 33 1.09 7.66 12.96
C SER A 33 1.40 7.44 11.50
N THR A 34 0.81 6.39 10.92
CA THR A 34 0.91 6.12 9.49
C THR A 34 -0.43 6.32 8.80
N SER A 35 -0.39 7.00 7.66
CA SER A 35 -1.51 7.11 6.73
C SER A 35 -1.19 6.32 5.46
N GLY A 36 -2.21 5.73 4.84
CA GLY A 36 -2.05 4.80 3.73
C GLY A 36 -2.94 5.15 2.54
N VAL A 37 -2.38 5.15 1.34
CA VAL A 37 -3.16 5.22 0.09
C VAL A 37 -3.07 3.86 -0.61
N GLY A 38 -4.22 3.19 -0.74
CA GLY A 38 -4.34 1.91 -1.44
C GLY A 38 -4.49 2.07 -2.95
N CYS A 39 -4.51 0.93 -3.63
CA CYS A 39 -4.73 0.87 -5.08
C CYS A 39 -6.12 1.36 -5.47
N THR A 40 -6.20 2.02 -6.63
CA THR A 40 -7.48 2.16 -7.34
C THR A 40 -7.81 0.81 -7.96
N VAL A 41 -8.94 0.22 -7.58
CA VAL A 41 -9.36 -1.10 -8.05
C VAL A 41 -10.54 -1.00 -9.01
N PRO A 42 -10.55 -1.74 -10.13
CA PRO A 42 -11.74 -1.85 -10.97
C PRO A 42 -12.91 -2.49 -10.21
N VAL A 43 -14.13 -2.08 -10.58
CA VAL A 43 -15.34 -2.79 -10.16
C VAL A 43 -15.46 -4.06 -11.02
N CYS A 44 -15.51 -5.21 -10.37
CA CYS A 44 -15.68 -6.49 -11.05
C CYS A 44 -17.14 -6.78 -11.34
N GLU A 45 -17.41 -7.41 -12.49
CA GLU A 45 -18.71 -7.99 -12.81
C GLU A 45 -19.08 -9.09 -11.81
N ASP A 46 -20.39 -9.36 -11.67
CA ASP A 46 -20.89 -10.38 -10.75
C ASP A 46 -20.21 -11.73 -10.96
N GLY A 47 -19.70 -12.29 -9.87
CA GLY A 47 -19.00 -13.57 -9.85
C GLY A 47 -17.49 -13.51 -10.14
N LYS A 48 -16.95 -12.37 -10.61
CA LYS A 48 -15.51 -12.18 -10.78
C LYS A 48 -14.88 -11.55 -9.54
N LYS A 49 -13.60 -11.84 -9.29
CA LYS A 49 -12.84 -11.26 -8.19
C LYS A 49 -11.65 -10.47 -8.71
N LEU A 50 -11.21 -9.47 -7.96
CA LEU A 50 -9.92 -8.85 -8.24
C LEU A 50 -8.81 -9.89 -8.15
N ASN A 51 -7.94 -9.92 -9.15
CA ASN A 51 -6.75 -10.73 -9.08
C ASN A 51 -5.88 -10.27 -7.91
N GLU A 52 -5.15 -11.17 -7.27
CA GLU A 52 -4.05 -10.74 -6.42
C GLU A 52 -3.00 -10.11 -7.35
N GLY A 53 -2.65 -8.84 -7.09
CA GLY A 53 -1.62 -8.14 -7.85
C GLY A 53 -0.25 -8.79 -7.67
N PRO A 54 0.77 -8.42 -8.46
CA PRO A 54 2.09 -9.06 -8.35
C PRO A 54 2.74 -8.76 -7.00
N ALA A 55 3.61 -9.67 -6.53
CA ALA A 55 4.39 -9.49 -5.31
C ALA A 55 5.52 -8.45 -5.51
N LYS A 56 5.13 -7.17 -5.58
CA LYS A 56 5.99 -6.01 -5.78
C LYS A 56 5.61 -4.88 -4.81
N PRO A 57 6.44 -3.85 -4.62
CA PRO A 57 6.04 -2.68 -3.84
C PRO A 57 4.97 -1.84 -4.56
N PHE A 58 4.21 -1.05 -3.81
CA PHE A 58 3.29 -0.06 -4.39
C PHE A 58 4.02 0.91 -5.33
N PRO A 59 3.45 1.30 -6.49
CA PRO A 59 2.13 0.95 -7.01
C PRO A 59 2.09 -0.34 -7.84
N ASP A 60 3.24 -1.01 -8.02
CA ASP A 60 3.35 -2.13 -8.95
C ASP A 60 2.58 -3.38 -8.49
N CYS A 61 2.34 -3.55 -7.19
CA CYS A 61 1.45 -4.60 -6.66
C CYS A 61 -0.04 -4.35 -6.89
N CYS A 62 -0.44 -3.23 -7.50
CA CYS A 62 -1.85 -2.95 -7.64
C CYS A 62 -2.53 -3.93 -8.60
N PRO A 63 -3.70 -4.49 -8.23
CA PRO A 63 -4.43 -5.38 -9.10
C PRO A 63 -5.09 -4.58 -10.23
N THR A 64 -4.95 -5.07 -11.46
CA THR A 64 -5.40 -4.35 -12.66
C THR A 64 -6.54 -5.05 -13.38
N LYS A 65 -6.94 -6.25 -12.97
CA LYS A 65 -7.98 -7.03 -13.66
C LYS A 65 -8.83 -7.87 -12.73
N CYS A 66 -10.05 -8.14 -13.19
CA CYS A 66 -10.91 -9.13 -12.57
C CYS A 66 -10.65 -10.50 -13.21
N VAL A 67 -10.66 -11.56 -12.41
CA VAL A 67 -10.50 -12.96 -12.80
C VAL A 67 -11.67 -13.80 -12.36
#